data_AF-R7FI06-F1
#
_entry.id   AF-R7FI06-F1
#
_cell.length_a   1.000
_cell.length_b   1.000
_cell.length_c   1.000
_cell.angle_alpha   90.00
_cell.angle_beta   90.00
_cell.angle_gamma   90.00
#
_symmetry.space_group_name_H-M   'P 1'
#
loop_
_entity.id
_entity.type
_entity.pdbx_description
1 polymer ?
#
loop_
_entity_poly.entity_id
_entity_poly.type
_entity_poly.pdbx_seq_one_letter_code
_entity_poly.pdbx_strand_id
1 'polypeptide(L)' 'MKKINIGETKGIIRRLDSLGRIVFPKEFRKSLDIKNNDELEIFLLKDGFYVKKV' A
#
# COMPACT_ATOMS: atom_id res chain seq x y z
N MET A 1 -4.06 -12.02 -16.55
CA MET A 1 -4.12 -10.69 -15.89
C MET A 1 -5.57 -10.41 -15.57
N LYS A 2 -6.00 -10.68 -14.33
CA LYS A 2 -7.36 -10.30 -13.90
C LYS A 2 -7.36 -8.78 -13.74
N LYS A 3 -8.14 -8.07 -14.56
CA LYS A 3 -8.51 -6.68 -14.29
C LYS A 3 -9.06 -6.65 -12.87
N ILE A 4 -8.37 -5.97 -11.96
CA ILE A 4 -8.93 -5.61 -10.67
C ILE A 4 -10.18 -4.80 -11.01
N ASN A 5 -11.37 -5.30 -10.68
CA ASN A 5 -12.63 -4.60 -10.93
C ASN A 5 -12.56 -3.27 -10.16
N ILE A 6 -12.47 -2.16 -10.91
CA ILE A 6 -12.33 -0.79 -10.39
C ILE A 6 -13.70 -0.26 -9.93
N GLY A 7 -14.39 -1.05 -9.12
CA GLY A 7 -15.51 -0.58 -8.30
C GLY A 7 -14.95 -0.32 -6.92
N GLU A 8 -14.67 0.95 -6.61
CA GLU A 8 -14.21 1.46 -5.30
C GLU A 8 -12.73 1.26 -4.91
N THR A 9 -11.80 1.17 -5.86
CA THR A 9 -10.37 1.26 -5.51
C THR A 9 -9.91 2.71 -5.42
N LYS A 10 -9.63 3.21 -4.21
CA LYS A 10 -8.89 4.48 -4.03
C LYS A 10 -7.43 4.25 -4.41
N GLY A 11 -7.03 4.68 -5.60
CA GLY A 11 -5.64 4.61 -6.08
C GLY A 11 -4.92 5.94 -5.94
N ILE A 12 -3.62 5.91 -5.68
CA ILE A 12 -2.74 7.10 -5.67
C ILE A 12 -1.38 6.74 -6.22
N ILE A 13 -0.80 7.65 -7.00
CA ILE A 13 0.57 7.52 -7.52
C ILE A 13 1.53 8.19 -6.54
N ARG A 14 2.56 7.46 -6.11
CA ARG A 14 3.63 8.00 -5.27
C ARG A 14 4.98 7.63 -5.86
N ARG A 15 5.91 8.60 -5.84
CA ARG A 15 7.30 8.37 -6.21
C ARG A 15 8.02 7.65 -5.07
N LEU A 16 8.97 6.79 -5.45
CA LEU A 16 9.94 6.24 -4.51
C LEU A 16 10.88 7.33 -4.01
N ASP A 17 11.36 7.19 -2.78
CA ASP A 17 12.49 7.98 -2.33
C ASP A 17 13.82 7.39 -2.84
N SER A 18 14.94 8.01 -2.46
CA SER A 18 16.29 7.61 -2.89
C SER A 18 16.71 6.20 -2.44
N LEU A 19 16.02 5.62 -1.45
CA LEU A 19 16.30 4.28 -0.93
C LEU A 19 15.33 3.23 -1.48
N GLY A 20 14.40 3.62 -2.35
CA GLY A 20 13.37 2.71 -2.88
C GLY A 20 12.19 2.48 -1.92
N ARG A 21 11.97 3.36 -0.93
CA ARG A 21 10.81 3.28 -0.05
C ARG A 21 9.63 4.04 -0.64
N ILE A 22 8.42 3.57 -0.34
CA ILE A 22 7.18 4.27 -0.65
C ILE A 22 6.53 4.78 0.64
N VAL A 23 5.93 5.97 0.56
CA VAL A 23 5.21 6.56 1.69
C VAL A 23 3.73 6.19 1.62
N PHE A 24 3.20 5.60 2.68
CA PHE A 24 1.75 5.45 2.82
C PHE A 24 1.06 6.82 2.95
N PRO A 25 0.07 7.15 2.10
CA PRO A 25 -0.74 8.34 2.27
C PRO A 25 -1.45 8.36 3.63
N LYS A 26 -1.70 9.55 4.18
CA LYS A 26 -2.36 9.68 5.49
C LYS A 26 -3.78 9.09 5.48
N GLU A 27 -4.47 9.19 4.35
CA GLU A 27 -5.81 8.68 4.13
C GLU A 27 -5.85 7.15 4.28
N PHE A 28 -4.88 6.46 3.68
CA PHE A 28 -4.80 5.00 3.75
C PHE A 28 -4.35 4.53 5.12
N ARG A 29 -3.43 5.24 5.77
CA ARG A 29 -3.07 4.97 7.17
C ARG A 29 -4.29 5.06 8.09
N LYS A 30 -5.13 6.10 7.94
CA LYS A 30 -6.35 6.26 8.73
C LYS A 30 -7.36 5.14 8.44
N SER A 31 -7.54 4.76 7.18
CA SER A 31 -8.46 3.68 6.80
C SER A 31 -8.01 2.30 7.28
N LEU A 32 -6.72 2.05 7.41
CA LEU A 32 -6.14 0.78 7.87
C LEU A 32 -5.71 0.80 9.34
N ASP A 33 -5.99 1.88 10.08
CA ASP A 33 -5.52 2.14 11.45
C ASP A 33 -4.01 1.87 11.64
N ILE A 34 -3.19 2.30 10.67
CA ILE A 34 -1.73 2.18 10.74
C ILE A 34 -1.16 3.40 11.46
N LYS A 35 -0.51 3.16 12.59
CA LYS A 35 0.14 4.15 13.45
C LYS A 35 1.65 4.11 13.25
N ASN A 36 2.32 5.10 13.82
CA ASN A 36 3.77 5.11 13.81
C ASN A 36 4.30 3.90 14.59
N ASN A 37 5.33 3.24 14.04
CA ASN A 37 5.94 2.01 14.56
C ASN A 37 5.07 0.75 14.49
N ASP A 38 3.90 0.78 13.84
CA ASP A 38 3.16 -0.45 13.54
C ASP A 38 3.95 -1.31 12.56
N GLU A 39 3.95 -2.62 12.79
CA GLU A 39 4.55 -3.60 11.90
C GLU A 39 3.60 -3.88 10.72
N LEU A 40 4.19 -3.90 9.51
CA LEU A 40 3.48 -4.22 8.28
C LEU A 40 4.14 -5.41 7.61
N GLU A 41 3.32 -6.37 7.17
CA GLU A 41 3.77 -7.51 6.40
C GLU A 41 3.62 -7.20 4.90
N ILE A 42 4.69 -7.43 4.12
CA ILE A 42 4.75 -7.17 2.68
C ILE A 42 4.86 -8.50 1.94
N PHE A 43 3.92 -8.75 1.03
CA PHE A 43 3.90 -9.92 0.16
C PHE A 43 4.22 -9.51 -1.27
N LEU A 44 5.18 -10.20 -1.88
CA LEU A 44 5.46 -10.09 -3.32
C LEU A 44 4.52 -11.02 -4.10
N LEU A 45 3.78 -10.44 -5.04
CA LEU A 45 2.86 -11.15 -5.94
C LEU A 45 3.33 -10.97 -7.39
N LYS A 46 2.71 -11.71 -8.33
CA LYS A 46 3.10 -11.69 -9.74
C LYS A 46 3.07 -10.29 -10.38
N ASP A 47 2.06 -9.49 -10.03
CA ASP A 47 1.79 -8.20 -10.67
C ASP A 47 1.98 -7.00 -9.72
N GLY A 48 2.62 -7.20 -8.55
CA GLY A 48 2.86 -6.12 -7.58
C GLY A 48 3.06 -6.58 -6.14
N PHE A 49 2.77 -5.69 -5.19
CA PHE A 49 2.87 -5.95 -3.75
C PHE A 49 1.51 -5.87 -3.06
N TYR A 50 1.31 -6.72 -2.05
CA TYR A 50 0.22 -6.58 -1.09
C TYR A 50 0.82 -6.28 0.28
N VAL A 51 0.26 -5.29 0.98
CA VAL A 51 0.72 -4.91 2.32
C VAL A 51 -0.46 -4.94 3.27
N LYS A 52 -0.28 -5.54 4.45
CA LYS A 52 -1.27 -5.54 5.54
C LYS A 52 -0.60 -5.19 6.86
N LYS A 53 -1.39 -4.67 7.79
CA LYS A 53 -0.98 -4.53 9.19
C LYS A 53 -0.90 -5.92 9.84
N VAL A 54 0.13 -6.11 10.68
CA VAL A 54 0.27 -7.30 11.54
C VAL A 54 -0.73 -7.24 12.69
#